data_AF-A0A345DDM7-F1
#
_entry.id   AF-A0A345DDM7-F1
#
_cell.length_a   1.000
_cell.length_b   1.000
_cell.length_c   1.000
_cell.angle_alpha   90.00
_cell.angle_beta   90.00
_cell.angle_gamma   90.00
#
_symmetry.space_group_name_H-M   'P 1'
#
loop_
_entity.id
_entity.type
_entity.pdbx_description
1 polymer ?
#
loop_
_entity_poly.entity_id
_entity_poly.type
_entity_poly.pdbx_seq_one_letter_code
_entity_poly.pdbx_strand_id
1 'polypeptide(L)'
;MNRDAFLAALKAQLNQLPTAQRDDIISDYAQYFDDAMTAGRNETDVIAQLGTPQQLARELFAQHQLDAWEAHKTPNNFISVLTSSFRLGAIRFGLSLPFLLGVIGSALLSLISYIVFITGILWLCLSLSQIFFSWPAPNQFILNDSGIGPWFVMTDSDMNAPAIDIMGKDNQAFKIEHQPDGGVTLHARDRNGELTLIKNADGSIKTLDVKKGEEHLQISRLHTISPFERLLLSLGMILASFFSIRLAKKWWVRTWAWWRAELDKHIVTH
;
A
#
# COMPACT_ATOMS: atom_id res chain seq x y z
N MET A 1 -26.59 -77.52 2.46
CA MET A 1 -26.33 -76.90 1.14
C MET A 1 -25.23 -77.70 0.47
N ASN A 2 -25.25 -77.81 -0.86
CA ASN A 2 -24.14 -78.41 -1.62
C ASN A 2 -23.16 -77.31 -2.09
N ARG A 3 -22.01 -77.70 -2.64
CA ARG A 3 -20.98 -76.78 -3.14
C ARG A 3 -21.56 -75.69 -4.07
N ASP A 4 -22.33 -76.09 -5.07
CA ASP A 4 -22.82 -75.17 -6.10
C ASP A 4 -23.80 -74.13 -5.52
N ALA A 5 -24.67 -74.54 -4.58
CA ALA A 5 -25.56 -73.62 -3.89
C ALA A 5 -24.80 -72.65 -2.98
N PHE A 6 -23.68 -73.08 -2.37
CA PHE A 6 -22.83 -72.22 -1.55
C PHE A 6 -22.12 -71.15 -2.39
N LEU A 7 -21.48 -71.55 -3.51
CA LEU A 7 -20.79 -70.62 -4.41
C LEU A 7 -21.77 -69.64 -5.08
N ALA A 8 -22.96 -70.09 -5.46
CA ALA A 8 -24.00 -69.20 -6.00
C ALA A 8 -24.46 -68.16 -4.95
N ALA A 9 -24.65 -68.58 -3.70
CA ALA A 9 -25.01 -67.69 -2.62
C ALA A 9 -23.87 -66.69 -2.30
N LEU A 10 -22.62 -67.14 -2.28
CA LEU A 10 -21.45 -66.28 -2.08
C LEU A 10 -21.32 -65.25 -3.21
N LYS A 11 -21.47 -65.66 -4.47
CA LYS A 11 -21.43 -64.77 -5.64
C LYS A 11 -22.52 -63.69 -5.58
N ALA A 12 -23.72 -64.04 -5.10
CA ALA A 12 -24.80 -63.10 -4.91
C ALA A 12 -24.51 -62.06 -3.81
N GLN A 13 -23.82 -62.47 -2.73
CA GLN A 13 -23.41 -61.56 -1.65
C GLN A 13 -22.24 -60.65 -2.05
N LEU A 14 -21.37 -61.09 -2.96
CA LEU A 14 -20.24 -60.32 -3.49
C LEU A 14 -20.61 -59.39 -4.66
N ASN A 15 -21.90 -59.07 -4.85
CA ASN A 15 -22.37 -58.24 -5.96
C ASN A 15 -21.87 -56.78 -5.96
N GLN A 16 -21.34 -56.30 -4.83
CA GLN A 16 -20.77 -54.96 -4.69
C GLN A 16 -19.33 -54.87 -5.21
N LEU A 17 -18.66 -56.00 -5.47
CA LEU A 17 -17.33 -56.04 -6.08
C LEU A 17 -17.40 -55.94 -7.62
N PRO A 18 -16.37 -55.39 -8.28
CA PRO A 18 -16.21 -55.47 -9.73
C PRO A 18 -16.34 -56.90 -10.24
N THR A 19 -16.96 -57.07 -11.41
CA THR A 19 -17.30 -58.40 -11.95
C THR A 19 -16.08 -59.31 -12.09
N ALA A 20 -14.94 -58.77 -12.54
CA ALA A 20 -13.68 -59.52 -12.66
C ALA A 20 -13.21 -60.08 -11.30
N GLN A 21 -13.09 -59.22 -10.28
CA GLN A 21 -12.64 -59.64 -8.94
C GLN A 21 -13.57 -60.64 -8.29
N ARG A 22 -14.89 -60.44 -8.45
CA ARG A 22 -15.88 -61.39 -7.94
C ARG A 22 -15.72 -62.76 -8.59
N ASP A 23 -15.51 -62.81 -9.89
CA ASP A 23 -15.38 -64.08 -10.61
C ASP A 23 -14.06 -64.79 -10.26
N ASP A 24 -12.97 -64.04 -10.04
CA ASP A 24 -11.69 -64.56 -9.57
C ASP A 24 -11.83 -65.20 -8.17
N ILE A 25 -12.43 -64.50 -7.20
CA ILE A 25 -12.67 -65.02 -5.85
C ILE A 25 -13.51 -66.29 -5.89
N ILE A 26 -14.57 -66.32 -6.69
CA ILE A 26 -15.43 -67.50 -6.81
C ILE A 26 -14.67 -68.67 -7.44
N SER A 27 -13.77 -68.41 -8.39
CA SER A 27 -12.91 -69.43 -8.99
C SER A 27 -11.95 -70.05 -7.97
N ASP A 28 -11.33 -69.23 -7.11
CA ASP A 28 -10.40 -69.71 -6.07
C ASP A 28 -11.10 -70.61 -5.05
N TYR A 29 -12.29 -70.22 -4.60
CA TYR A 29 -13.07 -71.06 -3.69
C TYR A 29 -13.62 -72.31 -4.37
N ALA A 30 -13.97 -72.26 -5.66
CA ALA A 30 -14.35 -73.45 -6.42
C ALA A 30 -13.20 -74.47 -6.47
N GLN A 31 -11.98 -74.01 -6.74
CA GLN A 31 -10.79 -74.84 -6.72
C GLN A 31 -10.51 -75.42 -5.31
N TYR A 32 -10.69 -74.62 -4.25
CA TYR A 32 -10.54 -75.10 -2.87
C TYR A 32 -11.52 -76.24 -2.53
N PHE A 33 -12.77 -76.14 -2.99
CA PHE A 33 -13.73 -77.23 -2.84
C PHE A 33 -13.31 -78.48 -3.61
N ASP A 34 -12.80 -78.33 -4.83
CA ASP A 34 -12.35 -79.45 -5.66
C ASP A 34 -11.13 -80.17 -5.05
N ASP A 35 -10.19 -79.41 -4.48
CA ASP A 35 -9.03 -79.94 -3.76
C ASP A 35 -9.45 -80.69 -2.48
N ALA A 36 -10.43 -80.16 -1.74
CA ALA A 36 -10.95 -80.80 -0.54
C ALA A 36 -11.69 -82.12 -0.85
N MET A 37 -12.44 -82.17 -1.97
CA MET A 37 -13.10 -83.38 -2.44
C MET A 37 -12.09 -84.44 -2.90
N THR A 38 -11.03 -84.02 -3.60
CA THR A 38 -9.94 -84.90 -4.02
C THR A 38 -9.18 -85.49 -2.82
N ALA A 39 -9.06 -84.72 -1.73
CA ALA A 39 -8.51 -85.17 -0.46
C ALA A 39 -9.45 -86.08 0.36
N GLY A 40 -10.62 -86.44 -0.17
CA GLY A 40 -11.58 -87.35 0.47
C GLY A 40 -12.42 -86.72 1.59
N ARG A 41 -12.48 -85.38 1.66
CA ARG A 41 -13.35 -84.68 2.62
C ARG A 41 -14.76 -84.53 2.03
N ASN A 42 -15.78 -84.57 2.88
CA ASN A 42 -17.16 -84.36 2.43
C ASN A 42 -17.45 -82.86 2.26
N GLU A 43 -18.24 -82.50 1.25
CA GLU A 43 -18.65 -81.10 0.98
C GLU A 43 -19.25 -80.41 2.22
N THR A 44 -20.06 -81.14 2.99
CA THR A 44 -20.73 -80.63 4.19
C THR A 44 -19.75 -80.17 5.27
N ASP A 45 -18.63 -80.87 5.42
CA ASP A 45 -17.60 -80.54 6.41
C ASP A 45 -16.79 -79.31 5.98
N VAL A 46 -16.56 -79.15 4.68
CA VAL A 46 -15.87 -77.98 4.10
C VAL A 46 -16.75 -76.73 4.24
N ILE A 47 -18.06 -76.85 3.99
CA ILE A 47 -19.02 -75.76 4.19
C ILE A 47 -19.09 -75.37 5.68
N ALA A 48 -19.07 -76.33 6.60
CA ALA A 48 -19.06 -76.05 8.04
C ALA A 48 -17.80 -75.29 8.48
N GLN A 49 -16.65 -75.54 7.85
CA GLN A 49 -15.39 -74.83 8.12
C GLN A 49 -15.40 -73.39 7.57
N LEU A 50 -15.97 -73.18 6.38
CA LEU A 50 -16.07 -71.85 5.76
C LEU A 50 -17.17 -70.98 6.37
N GLY A 51 -18.10 -71.57 7.13
CA GLY A 51 -19.20 -70.86 7.78
C GLY A 51 -20.34 -70.50 6.82
N THR A 52 -21.05 -69.41 7.11
CA THR A 52 -22.16 -68.95 6.24
C THR A 52 -21.63 -68.05 5.11
N PRO A 53 -22.20 -68.12 3.88
CA PRO A 53 -21.73 -67.32 2.75
C PRO A 53 -21.83 -65.81 3.00
N GLN A 54 -22.75 -65.38 3.88
CA GLN A 54 -22.90 -63.98 4.29
C GLN A 54 -21.77 -63.51 5.22
N GLN A 55 -21.30 -64.37 6.13
CA GLN A 55 -20.17 -64.06 7.00
C GLN A 55 -18.87 -64.01 6.20
N LEU A 56 -18.66 -65.00 5.34
CA LEU A 56 -17.49 -65.05 4.47
C LEU A 56 -17.43 -63.82 3.54
N ALA A 57 -18.55 -63.44 2.94
CA ALA A 57 -18.61 -62.22 2.12
C ALA A 57 -18.24 -60.96 2.91
N ARG A 58 -18.70 -60.82 4.16
CA ARG A 58 -18.36 -59.67 5.01
C ARG A 58 -16.87 -59.61 5.35
N GLU A 59 -16.25 -60.76 5.62
CA GLU A 59 -14.82 -60.86 5.89
C GLU A 59 -13.99 -60.47 4.66
N LEU A 60 -14.37 -60.98 3.48
CA LEU A 60 -13.74 -60.63 2.21
C LEU A 60 -13.91 -59.13 1.89
N PHE A 61 -15.08 -58.54 2.16
CA PHE A 61 -15.28 -57.10 1.99
C PHE A 61 -14.41 -56.26 2.93
N ALA A 62 -14.22 -56.70 4.18
CA ALA A 62 -13.39 -55.99 5.14
C ALA A 62 -11.91 -56.00 4.72
N GLN A 63 -11.42 -57.13 4.19
CA GLN A 63 -10.06 -57.25 3.67
C GLN A 63 -9.85 -56.38 2.41
N HIS A 64 -10.76 -56.46 1.44
CA HIS A 64 -10.64 -55.68 0.20
C HIS A 64 -10.83 -54.17 0.39
N GLN A 65 -11.65 -53.74 1.36
CA GLN A 65 -11.79 -52.31 1.68
C GLN A 65 -10.50 -51.72 2.26
N LEU A 66 -9.72 -52.50 3.03
CA LEU A 66 -8.42 -52.06 3.54
C LEU A 66 -7.39 -51.95 2.40
N ASP A 67 -7.32 -52.94 1.51
CA ASP A 67 -6.41 -52.94 0.36
C ASP A 67 -6.73 -51.82 -0.64
N ALA A 68 -8.02 -51.56 -0.91
CA ALA A 68 -8.45 -50.46 -1.77
C ALA A 68 -8.12 -49.09 -1.15
N TRP A 69 -8.14 -48.98 0.18
CA TRP A 69 -7.79 -47.75 0.90
C TRP A 69 -6.28 -47.46 0.86
N GLU A 70 -5.44 -48.50 0.86
CA GLU A 70 -4.00 -48.38 0.64
C GLU A 70 -3.64 -48.12 -0.83
N ALA A 71 -4.32 -48.77 -1.78
CA ALA A 71 -4.06 -48.61 -3.21
C ALA A 71 -4.50 -47.24 -3.78
N HIS A 72 -5.48 -46.56 -3.16
CA HIS A 72 -5.98 -45.26 -3.61
C HIS A 72 -5.28 -44.03 -2.97
N LYS A 73 -4.17 -44.20 -2.24
CA LYS A 73 -3.26 -43.08 -1.94
C LYS A 73 -2.37 -42.75 -3.13
N THR A 74 -2.95 -42.26 -4.22
CA THR A 74 -2.17 -41.72 -5.35
C THR A 74 -1.87 -40.23 -5.08
N PRO A 75 -0.63 -39.82 -4.73
CA PRO A 75 -0.28 -38.42 -4.45
C PRO A 75 -0.53 -37.47 -5.63
N ASN A 76 -0.62 -38.02 -6.85
CA ASN A 76 -0.88 -37.25 -8.06
C ASN A 76 -2.30 -36.66 -8.11
N ASN A 77 -3.29 -37.29 -7.46
CA ASN A 77 -4.67 -36.77 -7.43
C ASN A 77 -4.89 -35.72 -6.33
N PHE A 78 -4.09 -35.76 -5.26
CA PHE A 78 -4.07 -34.68 -4.27
C PHE A 78 -3.49 -33.39 -4.84
N ILE A 79 -2.45 -33.48 -5.68
CA ILE A 79 -1.87 -32.31 -6.36
C ILE A 79 -2.84 -31.73 -7.40
N SER A 80 -3.59 -32.57 -8.13
CA SER A 80 -4.61 -32.10 -9.10
C SER A 80 -5.80 -31.41 -8.41
N VAL A 81 -6.24 -31.93 -7.25
CA VAL A 81 -7.32 -31.31 -6.44
C VAL A 81 -6.82 -30.06 -5.72
N LEU A 82 -5.58 -30.05 -5.24
CA LEU A 82 -4.95 -28.88 -4.62
C LEU A 82 -4.73 -27.75 -5.63
N THR A 83 -4.25 -28.07 -6.84
CA THR A 83 -4.10 -27.09 -7.93
C THR A 83 -5.44 -26.60 -8.48
N SER A 84 -6.48 -27.43 -8.49
CA SER A 84 -7.85 -27.01 -8.83
C SER A 84 -8.43 -26.05 -7.79
N SER A 85 -8.17 -26.29 -6.50
CA SER A 85 -8.53 -25.38 -5.41
C SER A 85 -7.74 -24.08 -5.46
N PHE A 86 -6.45 -24.14 -5.83
CA PHE A 86 -5.60 -22.97 -6.01
C PHE A 86 -6.03 -22.13 -7.22
N ARG A 87 -6.58 -22.74 -8.27
CA ARG A 87 -7.07 -22.03 -9.47
C ARG A 87 -8.28 -21.12 -9.16
N LEU A 88 -9.18 -21.58 -8.29
CA LEU A 88 -10.30 -20.78 -7.76
C LEU A 88 -9.81 -19.62 -6.86
N GLY A 89 -8.76 -19.85 -6.06
CA GLY A 89 -8.14 -18.81 -5.24
C GLY A 89 -7.32 -17.80 -6.04
N ALA A 90 -6.59 -18.26 -7.06
CA ALA A 90 -5.69 -17.45 -7.89
C ALA A 90 -6.45 -16.44 -8.76
N ILE A 91 -7.64 -16.80 -9.27
CA ILE A 91 -8.50 -15.85 -10.01
C ILE A 91 -8.98 -14.73 -9.07
N ARG A 92 -9.38 -15.08 -7.83
CA ARG A 92 -9.78 -14.10 -6.81
C ARG A 92 -8.61 -13.23 -6.35
N PHE A 93 -7.43 -13.81 -6.19
CA PHE A 93 -6.23 -13.09 -5.78
C PHE A 93 -5.70 -12.17 -6.88
N GLY A 94 -5.66 -12.65 -8.13
CA GLY A 94 -5.27 -11.89 -9.31
C GLY A 94 -6.19 -10.69 -9.57
N LEU A 95 -7.50 -10.84 -9.34
CA LEU A 95 -8.44 -9.72 -9.44
C LEU A 95 -8.35 -8.75 -8.25
N SER A 96 -7.98 -9.24 -7.06
CA SER A 96 -7.84 -8.41 -5.85
C SER A 96 -6.61 -7.50 -5.86
N LEU A 97 -5.52 -7.92 -6.51
CA LEU A 97 -4.26 -7.16 -6.53
C LEU A 97 -4.39 -5.75 -7.16
N PRO A 98 -4.98 -5.57 -8.36
CA PRO A 98 -5.20 -4.22 -8.92
C PRO A 98 -6.18 -3.39 -8.09
N PHE A 99 -7.15 -4.03 -7.42
CA PHE A 99 -8.04 -3.34 -6.49
C PHE A 99 -7.30 -2.80 -5.27
N LEU A 100 -6.44 -3.62 -4.67
CA LEU A 100 -5.64 -3.27 -3.50
C LEU A 100 -4.65 -2.14 -3.82
N LEU A 101 -3.98 -2.22 -4.97
CA LEU A 101 -3.15 -1.13 -5.49
C LEU A 101 -3.96 0.15 -5.72
N GLY A 102 -5.20 0.04 -6.19
CA GLY A 102 -6.09 1.18 -6.33
C GLY A 102 -6.51 1.81 -5.00
N VAL A 103 -6.77 1.01 -3.97
CA VAL A 103 -7.06 1.51 -2.62
C VAL A 103 -5.86 2.26 -2.05
N ILE A 104 -4.67 1.67 -2.14
CA ILE A 104 -3.43 2.29 -1.66
C ILE A 104 -3.14 3.59 -2.42
N GLY A 105 -3.24 3.57 -3.75
CA GLY A 105 -3.01 4.76 -4.58
C GLY A 105 -3.98 5.90 -4.27
N SER A 106 -5.27 5.59 -4.11
CA SER A 106 -6.30 6.57 -3.73
C SER A 106 -6.05 7.16 -2.34
N ALA A 107 -5.67 6.32 -1.37
CA ALA A 107 -5.36 6.74 0.00
C ALA A 107 -4.14 7.69 0.03
N LEU A 108 -3.07 7.36 -0.70
CA LEU A 108 -1.88 8.21 -0.80
C LEU A 108 -2.20 9.55 -1.46
N LEU A 109 -2.97 9.55 -2.55
CA LEU A 109 -3.35 10.78 -3.25
C LEU A 109 -4.24 11.68 -2.38
N SER A 110 -5.13 11.07 -1.59
CA SER A 110 -5.94 11.78 -0.59
C SER A 110 -5.05 12.40 0.49
N LEU A 111 -4.07 11.66 1.02
CA LEU A 111 -3.15 12.16 2.05
C LEU A 111 -2.35 13.37 1.54
N ILE A 112 -1.77 13.27 0.34
CA ILE A 112 -1.03 14.38 -0.29
C ILE A 112 -1.95 15.59 -0.44
N SER A 113 -3.19 15.40 -0.90
CA SER A 113 -4.14 16.49 -1.06
C SER A 113 -4.48 17.18 0.27
N TYR A 114 -4.64 16.42 1.36
CA TYR A 114 -4.86 16.97 2.69
C TYR A 114 -3.66 17.79 3.19
N ILE A 115 -2.44 17.31 2.97
CA ILE A 115 -1.23 18.06 3.34
C ILE A 115 -1.19 19.39 2.58
N VAL A 116 -1.35 19.35 1.26
CA VAL A 116 -1.37 20.55 0.40
C VAL A 116 -2.49 21.51 0.84
N PHE A 117 -3.65 21.00 1.23
CA PHE A 117 -4.78 21.80 1.71
C PHE A 117 -4.46 22.50 3.04
N ILE A 118 -3.91 21.77 4.02
CA ILE A 118 -3.50 22.34 5.31
C ILE A 118 -2.42 23.39 5.11
N THR A 119 -1.40 23.10 4.29
CA THR A 119 -0.35 24.06 3.96
C THR A 119 -0.91 25.30 3.26
N GLY A 120 -1.86 25.12 2.34
CA GLY A 120 -2.54 26.22 1.65
C GLY A 120 -3.34 27.11 2.60
N ILE A 121 -4.10 26.52 3.54
CA ILE A 121 -4.81 27.29 4.59
C ILE A 121 -3.83 28.04 5.48
N LEU A 122 -2.77 27.38 5.92
CA LEU A 122 -1.78 28.00 6.80
C LEU A 122 -1.14 29.20 6.11
N TRP A 123 -0.76 29.05 4.84
CA TRP A 123 -0.21 30.13 4.02
C TRP A 123 -1.21 31.26 3.78
N LEU A 124 -2.48 30.94 3.56
CA LEU A 124 -3.56 31.92 3.41
C LEU A 124 -3.76 32.73 4.69
N CYS A 125 -3.84 32.07 5.85
CA CYS A 125 -3.95 32.73 7.15
C CYS A 125 -2.76 33.64 7.42
N LEU A 126 -1.54 33.17 7.15
CA LEU A 126 -0.34 34.00 7.26
C LEU A 126 -0.42 35.21 6.33
N SER A 127 -0.82 35.03 5.07
CA SER A 127 -0.93 36.12 4.10
C SER A 127 -2.01 37.15 4.47
N LEU A 128 -3.17 36.70 4.96
CA LEU A 128 -4.22 37.57 5.47
C LEU A 128 -3.75 38.34 6.70
N SER A 129 -3.08 37.66 7.63
CA SER A 129 -2.51 38.29 8.83
C SER A 129 -1.53 39.41 8.46
N GLN A 130 -0.71 39.22 7.44
CA GLN A 130 0.19 40.28 6.93
C GLN A 130 -0.57 41.48 6.39
N ILE A 131 -1.62 41.25 5.60
CA ILE A 131 -2.37 42.33 4.94
C ILE A 131 -3.12 43.18 5.96
N PHE A 132 -3.75 42.55 6.95
CA PHE A 132 -4.61 43.24 7.91
C PHE A 132 -3.88 43.73 9.16
N PHE A 133 -2.86 43.00 9.62
CA PHE A 133 -2.20 43.24 10.90
C PHE A 133 -0.70 43.48 10.77
N SER A 134 -0.13 43.38 9.55
CA SER A 134 1.32 43.47 9.30
C SER A 134 2.14 42.53 10.19
N TRP A 135 1.53 41.41 10.59
CA TRP A 135 2.10 40.44 11.52
C TRP A 135 2.01 39.04 10.91
N PRO A 136 3.07 38.21 10.98
CA PRO A 136 4.40 38.50 11.51
C PRO A 136 5.27 39.23 10.48
N ALA A 137 5.59 40.52 10.64
CA ALA A 137 6.31 41.25 9.59
C ALA A 137 7.62 40.53 9.17
N PRO A 138 7.77 40.23 7.87
CA PRO A 138 8.82 39.35 7.36
C PRO A 138 10.23 39.94 7.43
N ASN A 139 10.36 41.17 7.94
CA ASN A 139 11.53 42.03 7.82
C ASN A 139 11.83 42.87 9.06
N GLN A 140 11.01 42.81 10.13
CA GLN A 140 11.35 43.43 11.40
C GLN A 140 11.80 42.35 12.37
N PHE A 141 12.97 42.55 12.95
CA PHE A 141 13.32 41.83 14.16
C PHE A 141 12.55 42.55 15.34
N ILE A 142 12.24 41.89 16.47
CA ILE A 142 11.71 42.41 17.79
C ILE A 142 12.37 41.90 19.15
N LEU A 143 13.25 42.64 19.87
CA LEU A 143 14.09 42.29 21.05
C LEU A 143 13.13 42.10 22.22
N ASN A 144 12.70 40.87 22.37
CA ASN A 144 11.86 40.41 23.45
C ASN A 144 12.74 40.22 24.70
N ASP A 145 12.83 41.25 25.54
CA ASP A 145 13.52 41.19 26.84
C ASP A 145 12.59 40.74 27.99
N SER A 146 11.31 40.51 27.70
CA SER A 146 10.26 40.21 28.70
C SER A 146 10.31 38.79 29.27
N GLY A 147 11.24 37.94 28.80
CA GLY A 147 11.47 36.60 29.32
C GLY A 147 10.39 35.56 29.01
N ILE A 148 9.34 35.91 28.25
CA ILE A 148 8.28 34.98 27.85
C ILE A 148 8.06 35.10 26.32
N GLY A 149 8.33 34.01 25.59
CA GLY A 149 8.15 33.92 24.14
C GLY A 149 9.45 33.87 23.32
N PRO A 150 9.39 33.61 22.00
CA PRO A 150 10.57 33.58 21.13
C PRO A 150 11.24 34.95 21.00
N TRP A 151 12.56 34.95 20.79
CA TRP A 151 13.43 36.13 20.72
C TRP A 151 13.37 36.72 19.31
N PHE A 152 13.12 38.03 19.15
CA PHE A 152 13.33 38.75 17.89
C PHE A 152 14.28 39.99 18.18
N VAL A 153 14.58 41.02 17.35
CA VAL A 153 15.28 42.36 17.64
C VAL A 153 14.54 43.73 17.29
N MET A 154 14.00 44.58 18.21
CA MET A 154 12.86 45.54 18.03
C MET A 154 13.34 46.94 17.67
N THR A 155 12.48 47.65 16.96
CA THR A 155 12.65 49.01 16.46
C THR A 155 12.22 50.05 17.51
N ASP A 156 12.68 51.30 17.39
CA ASP A 156 12.26 52.46 18.22
C ASP A 156 10.74 52.72 18.10
N SER A 157 10.18 53.55 18.97
CA SER A 157 8.82 54.09 18.97
C SER A 157 8.29 54.56 17.60
N ASP A 158 9.17 54.95 16.68
CA ASP A 158 8.88 55.30 15.29
C ASP A 158 9.02 54.13 14.28
N MET A 159 9.15 52.90 14.75
CA MET A 159 9.42 51.68 13.98
C MET A 159 10.75 51.64 13.20
N ASN A 160 11.72 52.49 13.54
CA ASN A 160 13.06 52.46 12.95
C ASN A 160 13.97 51.46 13.69
N ALA A 161 14.56 50.49 13.00
CA ALA A 161 15.54 49.62 13.66
C ALA A 161 16.83 50.38 13.98
N PRO A 162 17.58 49.97 15.02
CA PRO A 162 18.77 50.68 15.45
C PRO A 162 19.81 50.69 14.33
N ALA A 163 20.34 51.88 14.01
CA ALA A 163 21.48 51.99 13.12
C ALA A 163 22.70 51.37 13.80
N ILE A 164 23.32 50.39 13.13
CA ILE A 164 24.54 49.75 13.62
C ILE A 164 25.70 50.39 12.88
N ASP A 165 26.59 51.06 13.60
CA ASP A 165 27.82 51.64 13.06
C ASP A 165 29.01 51.00 13.78
N ILE A 166 29.75 50.15 13.06
CA ILE A 166 30.95 49.50 13.54
C ILE A 166 32.13 50.07 12.77
N MET A 167 32.98 50.84 13.45
CA MET A 167 34.23 51.35 12.91
C MET A 167 35.39 50.43 13.31
N GLY A 168 36.08 49.86 12.33
CA GLY A 168 37.28 49.05 12.50
C GLY A 168 38.55 49.87 12.35
N LYS A 169 39.71 49.20 12.41
CA LYS A 169 41.00 49.83 12.09
C LYS A 169 41.15 49.95 10.57
N ASP A 170 41.91 50.95 10.12
CA ASP A 170 42.31 51.11 8.71
C ASP A 170 41.14 51.31 7.73
N ASN A 171 40.22 52.24 8.06
CA ASN A 171 39.08 52.65 7.24
C ASN A 171 38.04 51.53 6.97
N GLN A 172 38.09 50.45 7.74
CA GLN A 172 37.05 49.43 7.75
C GLN A 172 35.81 49.97 8.47
N ALA A 173 34.65 49.86 7.83
CA ALA A 173 33.39 50.29 8.41
C ALA A 173 32.28 49.33 8.01
N PHE A 174 31.39 49.03 8.95
CA PHE A 174 30.16 48.32 8.68
C PHE A 174 29.01 49.15 9.24
N LYS A 175 28.16 49.63 8.34
CA LYS A 175 27.04 50.52 8.65
C LYS A 175 25.74 49.89 8.18
N ILE A 176 24.75 49.87 9.05
CA ILE A 176 23.36 49.55 8.73
C ILE A 176 22.53 50.80 9.00
N GLU A 177 21.89 51.33 7.97
CA GLU A 177 21.02 52.50 8.05
C GLU A 177 19.61 52.15 7.62
N HIS A 178 18.63 52.63 8.38
CA HIS A 178 17.22 52.57 7.99
C HIS A 178 16.87 53.78 7.14
N GLN A 179 16.22 53.52 6.03
CA GLN A 179 15.78 54.54 5.09
C GLN A 179 14.34 54.95 5.44
N PRO A 180 13.94 56.22 5.27
CA PRO A 180 12.61 56.72 5.69
C PRO A 180 11.43 56.03 4.99
N ASP A 181 11.70 55.32 3.88
CA ASP A 181 10.73 54.52 3.14
C ASP A 181 10.52 53.11 3.75
N GLY A 182 11.18 52.78 4.86
CA GLY A 182 11.18 51.47 5.52
C GLY A 182 12.22 50.50 4.94
N GLY A 183 13.05 50.97 4.01
CA GLY A 183 14.19 50.21 3.48
C GLY A 183 15.34 50.10 4.46
N VAL A 184 16.26 49.19 4.18
CA VAL A 184 17.51 49.02 4.95
C VAL A 184 18.68 49.09 3.96
N THR A 185 19.62 49.97 4.25
CA THR A 185 20.88 50.04 3.52
C THR A 185 22.00 49.50 4.38
N LEU A 186 22.71 48.51 3.87
CA LEU A 186 23.90 47.94 4.48
C LEU A 186 25.10 48.38 3.65
N HIS A 187 26.02 49.09 4.28
CA HIS A 187 27.29 49.52 3.71
C HIS A 187 28.42 48.83 4.46
N ALA A 188 29.23 48.04 3.78
CA ALA A 188 30.45 47.47 4.32
C ALA A 188 31.63 47.96 3.49
N ARG A 189 32.64 48.51 4.14
CA ARG A 189 33.86 49.01 3.51
C ARG A 189 35.06 48.31 4.14
N ASP A 190 35.97 47.85 3.28
CA ASP A 190 37.25 47.29 3.65
C ASP A 190 38.37 47.96 2.83
N ARG A 191 39.64 47.67 3.15
CA ARG A 191 40.84 48.26 2.51
C ARG A 191 40.85 48.11 0.99
N ASN A 192 40.21 47.06 0.47
CA ASN A 192 40.28 46.68 -0.94
C ASN A 192 38.96 46.86 -1.69
N GLY A 193 37.89 47.33 -1.03
CA GLY A 193 36.58 47.40 -1.68
C GLY A 193 35.43 47.86 -0.78
N GLU A 194 34.28 48.04 -1.41
CA GLU A 194 33.03 48.49 -0.80
C GLU A 194 31.87 47.62 -1.28
N LEU A 195 30.98 47.27 -0.36
CA LEU A 195 29.75 46.53 -0.57
C LEU A 195 28.60 47.41 -0.10
N THR A 196 27.63 47.66 -0.98
CA THR A 196 26.39 48.36 -0.65
C THR A 196 25.20 47.48 -1.03
N LEU A 197 24.33 47.18 -0.07
CA LEU A 197 23.10 46.45 -0.26
C LEU A 197 21.93 47.34 0.16
N ILE A 198 21.02 47.63 -0.78
CA ILE A 198 19.79 48.38 -0.53
C ILE A 198 18.61 47.42 -0.61
N LYS A 199 17.88 47.30 0.50
CA LYS A 199 16.64 46.53 0.62
C LYS A 199 15.47 47.49 0.76
N ASN A 200 14.39 47.26 0.01
CA ASN A 200 13.15 48.02 0.11
C ASN A 200 12.30 47.55 1.33
N ALA A 201 11.34 48.37 1.75
CA ALA A 201 10.39 48.02 2.81
C ALA A 201 9.52 46.79 2.51
N ASP A 202 9.33 46.46 1.24
CA ASP A 202 8.61 45.25 0.79
C ASP A 202 9.42 43.96 0.93
N GLY A 203 10.69 44.06 1.37
CA GLY A 203 11.60 42.94 1.51
C GLY A 203 12.44 42.63 0.28
N SER A 204 12.20 43.28 -0.87
CA SER A 204 12.97 43.10 -2.10
C SER A 204 14.36 43.74 -2.00
N ILE A 205 15.33 43.12 -2.67
CA ILE A 205 16.66 43.72 -2.81
C ILE A 205 16.61 44.64 -4.03
N LYS A 206 16.68 45.95 -3.77
CA LYS A 206 16.69 47.00 -4.80
C LYS A 206 17.98 46.94 -5.60
N THR A 207 19.11 46.92 -4.88
CA THR A 207 20.45 46.91 -5.47
C THR A 207 21.44 46.24 -4.54
N LEU A 208 22.27 45.36 -5.09
CA LEU A 208 23.50 44.86 -4.49
C LEU A 208 24.65 45.37 -5.35
N ASP A 209 25.50 46.22 -4.79
CA ASP A 209 26.66 46.83 -5.43
C ASP A 209 27.93 46.36 -4.72
N VAL A 210 28.83 45.71 -5.44
CA VAL A 210 30.15 45.27 -4.95
C VAL A 210 31.22 45.93 -5.80
N LYS A 211 32.11 46.69 -5.16
CA LYS A 211 33.26 47.35 -5.78
C LYS A 211 34.54 46.84 -5.15
N LYS A 212 35.47 46.33 -5.94
CA LYS A 212 36.78 45.85 -5.47
C LYS A 212 37.86 46.22 -6.49
N GLY A 213 38.63 47.27 -6.21
CA GLY A 213 39.56 47.83 -7.20
C GLY A 213 38.83 48.35 -8.45
N GLU A 214 39.17 47.82 -9.63
CA GLU A 214 38.46 48.14 -10.89
C GLU A 214 37.25 47.22 -11.17
N GLU A 215 37.04 46.18 -10.35
CA GLU A 215 35.92 45.26 -10.52
C GLU A 215 34.65 45.85 -9.89
N HIS A 216 33.58 45.92 -10.69
CA HIS A 216 32.27 46.42 -10.27
C HIS A 216 31.18 45.40 -10.64
N LEU A 217 30.45 44.91 -9.63
CA LEU A 217 29.32 44.01 -9.81
C LEU A 217 28.06 44.66 -9.22
N GLN A 218 27.12 44.99 -10.10
CA GLN A 218 25.84 45.57 -9.73
C GLN A 218 24.70 44.62 -10.10
N ILE A 219 24.00 44.10 -9.09
CA ILE A 219 22.78 43.30 -9.27
C ILE A 219 21.60 44.17 -8.85
N SER A 220 20.69 44.44 -9.79
CA SER A 220 19.50 45.26 -9.55
C SER A 220 18.23 44.47 -9.84
N ARG A 221 17.13 44.80 -9.13
CA ARG A 221 15.77 44.22 -9.31
C ARG A 221 15.67 42.71 -9.02
N LEU A 222 16.07 42.28 -7.83
CA LEU A 222 15.73 40.95 -7.33
C LEU A 222 14.27 40.94 -6.85
N HIS A 223 13.38 40.39 -7.68
CA HIS A 223 11.95 40.33 -7.41
C HIS A 223 11.65 39.40 -6.22
N THR A 224 10.98 39.91 -5.19
CA THR A 224 10.38 39.09 -4.13
C THR A 224 8.89 38.91 -4.42
N ILE A 225 8.35 37.73 -4.08
CA ILE A 225 6.94 37.41 -4.33
C ILE A 225 6.06 38.37 -3.53
N SER A 226 5.19 39.12 -4.23
CA SER A 226 4.31 40.13 -3.66
C SER A 226 3.20 39.51 -2.78
N PRO A 227 2.59 40.29 -1.85
CA PRO A 227 1.50 39.78 -1.00
C PRO A 227 0.30 39.23 -1.80
N PHE A 228 -0.03 39.86 -2.92
CA PHE A 228 -1.11 39.43 -3.80
C PHE A 228 -0.78 38.13 -4.55
N GLU A 229 0.45 37.97 -5.04
CA GLU A 229 0.91 36.72 -5.65
C GLU A 229 0.93 35.56 -4.66
N ARG A 230 1.29 35.82 -3.39
CA ARG A 230 1.20 34.83 -2.30
C ARG A 230 -0.23 34.36 -2.07
N LEU A 231 -1.22 35.28 -2.12
CA LEU A 231 -2.63 34.91 -2.06
C LEU A 231 -3.03 34.03 -3.25
N LEU A 232 -2.68 34.44 -4.47
CA LEU A 232 -2.97 33.67 -5.69
C LEU A 232 -2.37 32.26 -5.64
N LEU A 233 -1.13 32.12 -5.18
CA LEU A 233 -0.48 30.82 -5.00
C LEU A 233 -1.20 29.95 -3.98
N SER A 234 -1.58 30.52 -2.83
CA SER A 234 -2.32 29.78 -1.79
C SER A 234 -3.69 29.32 -2.27
N LEU A 235 -4.42 30.19 -2.99
CA LEU A 235 -5.71 29.85 -3.58
C LEU A 235 -5.57 28.78 -4.66
N GLY A 236 -4.53 28.88 -5.49
CA GLY A 236 -4.16 27.88 -6.48
C GLY A 236 -3.88 26.51 -5.85
N MET A 237 -3.15 26.46 -4.73
CA MET A 237 -2.91 25.22 -3.99
C MET A 237 -4.21 24.63 -3.44
N ILE A 238 -5.09 25.44 -2.86
CA ILE A 238 -6.38 24.98 -2.33
C ILE A 238 -7.25 24.41 -3.47
N LEU A 239 -7.33 25.11 -4.61
CA LEU A 239 -8.08 24.65 -5.78
C LEU A 239 -7.49 23.35 -6.36
N ALA A 240 -6.16 23.22 -6.40
CA ALA A 240 -5.48 22.01 -6.84
C ALA A 240 -5.76 20.81 -5.91
N SER A 241 -5.85 21.04 -4.59
CA SER A 241 -6.27 20.00 -3.63
C SER A 241 -7.71 19.54 -3.89
N PHE A 242 -8.65 20.47 -4.06
CA PHE A 242 -10.04 20.13 -4.41
C PHE A 242 -10.15 19.36 -5.72
N PHE A 243 -9.39 19.78 -6.74
CA PHE A 243 -9.35 19.08 -8.02
C PHE A 243 -8.79 17.66 -7.88
N SER A 244 -7.70 17.49 -7.13
CA SER A 244 -7.10 16.18 -6.85
C SER A 244 -8.05 15.25 -6.10
N ILE A 245 -8.78 15.74 -5.10
CA ILE A 245 -9.80 14.96 -4.37
C ILE A 245 -10.92 14.52 -5.32
N ARG A 246 -11.39 15.42 -6.19
CA ARG A 246 -12.39 15.07 -7.22
C ARG A 246 -11.88 14.00 -8.17
N LEU A 247 -10.63 14.09 -8.60
CA LEU A 247 -10.01 13.12 -9.49
C LEU A 247 -9.90 11.75 -8.80
N ALA A 248 -9.44 11.72 -7.54
CA ALA A 248 -9.37 10.52 -6.72
C ALA A 248 -10.74 9.86 -6.56
N LYS A 249 -11.78 10.64 -6.23
CA LYS A 249 -13.16 10.15 -6.12
C LYS A 249 -13.67 9.58 -7.45
N LYS A 250 -13.43 10.29 -8.57
CA LYS A 250 -13.86 9.83 -9.90
C LYS A 250 -13.14 8.56 -10.31
N TRP A 251 -11.85 8.47 -10.01
CA TRP A 251 -11.05 7.28 -10.26
C TRP A 251 -11.59 6.12 -9.43
N TRP A 252 -11.74 6.29 -8.12
CA TRP A 252 -12.34 5.30 -7.20
C TRP A 252 -13.68 4.75 -7.67
N VAL A 253 -14.61 5.62 -8.08
CA VAL A 253 -15.93 5.22 -8.58
C VAL A 253 -15.80 4.38 -9.86
N ARG A 254 -14.89 4.74 -10.77
CA ARG A 254 -14.64 3.97 -11.99
C ARG A 254 -14.00 2.62 -11.71
N THR A 255 -12.99 2.57 -10.85
CA THR A 255 -12.35 1.31 -10.46
C THR A 255 -13.36 0.39 -9.78
N TRP A 256 -14.19 0.92 -8.87
CA TRP A 256 -15.25 0.16 -8.22
C TRP A 256 -16.32 -0.36 -9.19
N ALA A 257 -16.77 0.47 -10.14
CA ALA A 257 -17.75 0.07 -11.15
C ALA A 257 -17.21 -1.03 -12.08
N TRP A 258 -15.95 -0.90 -12.51
CA TRP A 258 -15.28 -1.95 -13.29
C TRP A 258 -15.14 -3.24 -12.50
N TRP A 259 -14.72 -3.16 -11.23
CA TRP A 259 -14.56 -4.33 -10.37
C TRP A 259 -15.88 -5.06 -10.14
N ARG A 260 -16.96 -4.31 -9.92
CA ARG A 260 -18.32 -4.86 -9.78
C ARG A 260 -18.78 -5.57 -11.05
N ALA A 261 -18.57 -4.96 -12.22
CA ALA A 261 -18.90 -5.55 -13.50
C ALA A 261 -18.09 -6.83 -13.78
N GLU A 262 -16.83 -6.89 -13.36
CA GLU A 262 -15.99 -8.08 -13.55
C GLU A 262 -16.37 -9.22 -12.60
N LEU A 263 -16.75 -8.90 -11.34
CA LEU A 263 -17.32 -9.88 -10.41
C LEU A 263 -18.62 -10.49 -10.94
N ASP A 264 -19.53 -9.66 -11.46
CA ASP A 264 -20.84 -10.14 -11.94
C ASP A 264 -20.69 -11.13 -13.11
N LYS A 265 -19.71 -10.94 -14.00
CA LYS A 265 -19.42 -11.89 -15.09
C LYS A 265 -19.03 -13.28 -14.58
N HIS A 266 -18.26 -13.34 -13.50
CA HIS A 266 -17.76 -14.60 -12.93
C HIS A 266 -18.78 -15.31 -12.02
N ILE A 267 -19.77 -14.58 -11.50
CA ILE A 267 -20.85 -15.16 -10.68
C ILE A 267 -21.92 -15.85 -11.56
N VAL A 268 -22.17 -15.35 -12.77
CA VAL A 268 -23.21 -15.89 -13.67
C VAL A 268 -22.76 -17.14 -14.45
N THR A 269 -21.47 -17.45 -14.44
CA THR A 269 -20.88 -18.55 -15.22
C THR A 269 -20.70 -19.87 -14.44
N HIS A 270 -21.19 -19.95 -13.21
CA HIS A 270 -21.15 -21.15 -12.37
C HIS A 270 -22.51 -21.51 -11.78
#